data_AF-X1UN09-F1
#
_entry.id   AF-X1UN09-F1
#
_cell.length_a   1.000
_cell.length_b   1.000
_cell.length_c   1.000
_cell.angle_alpha   90.00
_cell.angle_beta   90.00
_cell.angle_gamma   90.00
#
_symmetry.space_group_name_H-M   'P 1'
#
loop_
_entity.id
_entity.type
_entity.pdbx_description
1 polymer ?
#
loop_
_entity_poly.entity_id
_entity_poly.type
_entity_poly.pdbx_seq_one_letter_code
_entity_poly.pdbx_strand_id
1 'polypeptide(L)' 'MHRNDIRLSPDEEKEKTYDQINELYLQGKAIKVREHRSGFPAVTVDAGDIHILTDCISLEQWWAKKKTERR' A
#
# COMPACT_ATOMS: atom_id res chain seq x y z
N MET A 1 14.61 -1.52 -11.11
CA MET A 1 13.50 -2.10 -10.31
C MET A 1 12.25 -1.27 -10.63
N HIS A 2 11.31 -1.85 -11.37
CA HIS A 2 10.13 -1.14 -11.85
C HIS A 2 9.11 -1.07 -10.70
N ARG A 3 8.72 0.14 -10.29
CA ARG A 3 7.66 0.32 -9.29
C ARG A 3 6.35 0.47 -10.03
N ASN A 4 5.34 -0.29 -9.62
CA ASN A 4 4.01 -0.13 -10.16
C ASN A 4 3.38 1.14 -9.55
N ASP A 5 3.14 2.16 -10.37
CA ASP A 5 2.52 3.41 -9.94
C ASP A 5 1.00 3.26 -10.02
N ILE A 6 0.36 3.17 -8.85
CA ILE A 6 -1.08 2.96 -8.71
C ILE A 6 -1.79 4.20 -8.15
N ARG A 7 -1.11 5.35 -8.07
CA ARG A 7 -1.68 6.57 -7.44
C ARG A 7 -3.00 7.00 -8.07
N LEU A 8 -3.16 6.79 -9.37
CA LEU A 8 -4.36 7.15 -10.14
C LEU A 8 -5.26 5.95 -10.46
N SER A 9 -4.91 4.76 -9.97
CA SER A 9 -5.77 3.59 -10.11
C SER A 9 -7.07 3.79 -9.32
N PRO A 10 -8.17 3.14 -9.73
CA PRO A 10 -9.40 3.09 -8.94
C PRO A 10 -9.15 2.54 -7.53
N ASP A 11 -9.94 3.01 -6.56
CA ASP A 11 -9.80 2.59 -5.16
C ASP A 11 -9.94 1.08 -4.99
N GLU A 12 -10.82 0.41 -5.75
CA GLU A 12 -10.97 -1.05 -5.70
C GLU A 12 -9.70 -1.80 -6.11
N GLU A 13 -8.93 -1.30 -7.08
CA GLU A 13 -7.67 -1.92 -7.49
C GLU A 13 -6.57 -1.68 -6.45
N LYS A 14 -6.56 -0.48 -5.86
CA LYS A 14 -5.65 -0.15 -4.75
C LYS A 14 -5.90 -1.07 -3.55
N GLU A 15 -7.16 -1.22 -3.14
CA GLU A 15 -7.54 -2.07 -2.01
C GLU A 15 -7.13 -3.54 -2.22
N LYS A 16 -7.33 -4.11 -3.42
CA LYS A 16 -6.84 -5.46 -3.75
C LYS A 16 -5.32 -5.57 -3.59
N THR A 17 -4.58 -4.56 -4.04
CA THR A 17 -3.12 -4.53 -3.91
C THR A 17 -2.69 -4.43 -2.44
N TYR A 18 -3.39 -3.62 -1.65
CA TYR A 18 -3.11 -3.49 -0.21
C TYR A 18 -3.43 -4.76 0.55
N ASP A 19 -4.50 -5.47 0.18
CA ASP A 19 -4.87 -6.76 0.77
C ASP A 19 -3.79 -7.81 0.50
N GLN A 20 -3.28 -7.90 -0.73
CA GLN A 20 -2.15 -8.77 -1.06
C GLN A 20 -0.90 -8.43 -0.23
N ILE A 21 -0.56 -7.14 -0.10
CA ILE A 21 0.58 -6.69 0.72
C ILE A 21 0.37 -7.06 2.20
N ASN A 22 -0.86 -6.93 2.71
CA ASN A 22 -1.21 -7.27 4.07
C ASN A 22 -1.17 -8.79 4.34
N GLU A 23 -1.56 -9.62 3.37
CA GLU A 23 -1.38 -11.07 3.46
C GLU A 23 0.10 -11.44 3.60
N LEU A 24 0.97 -10.81 2.81
CA LEU A 24 2.42 -11.00 2.93
C LEU A 24 2.94 -10.55 4.30
N TYR A 25 2.44 -9.43 4.81
CA TYR A 25 2.77 -8.97 6.16
C TYR A 25 2.35 -9.99 7.23
N LEU A 26 1.14 -10.55 7.12
CA LEU A 26 0.63 -11.56 8.06
C LEU A 26 1.39 -12.88 7.99
N GLN A 27 1.97 -13.21 6.83
CA GLN A 27 2.90 -14.33 6.67
C GLN A 27 4.30 -14.05 7.25
N GLY A 28 4.51 -12.88 7.87
CA GLY A 28 5.78 -12.50 8.49
C GLY A 28 6.79 -11.89 7.51
N LYS A 29 6.40 -11.56 6.27
CA LYS A 29 7.30 -10.86 5.35
C LYS A 29 7.51 -9.42 5.80
N ALA A 30 8.75 -8.95 5.69
CA ALA A 30 9.10 -7.57 6.00
C ALA A 30 8.50 -6.63 4.94
N ILE A 31 7.75 -5.63 5.41
CA ILE A 31 7.20 -4.55 4.59
C ILE A 31 7.96 -3.27 4.89
N LYS A 32 8.42 -2.57 3.85
CA LYS A 32 9.08 -1.26 3.98
C LYS A 32 8.20 -0.21 3.33
N VAL A 33 7.77 0.76 4.13
CA VAL A 33 7.05 1.94 3.64
C VAL A 33 7.99 3.13 3.72
N ARG A 34 8.04 3.93 2.65
CA ARG A 34 8.88 5.14 2.58
C ARG A 34 8.11 6.28 1.95
N GLU A 35 8.30 7.48 2.48
CA GLU A 35 7.75 8.69 1.87
C GLU A 35 8.39 8.97 0.51
N HIS A 36 7.57 9.31 -0.47
CA HIS A 36 8.02 9.68 -1.80
C HIS A 36 8.30 11.19 -1.85
N ARG A 37 9.54 11.58 -2.16
CA ARG A 37 10.01 12.99 -2.15
C ARG A 37 9.56 13.79 -3.38
N SER A 38 8.31 13.67 -3.81
CA SER A 38 7.76 14.40 -4.97
C SER A 38 6.97 15.65 -4.61
N GLY A 39 6.89 16.03 -3.33
CA GLY A 39 6.03 17.13 -2.86
C GLY A 39 4.53 16.82 -2.95
N PHE A 40 4.19 15.56 -3.24
CA PHE A 40 2.83 15.03 -3.28
C PHE A 40 2.73 13.96 -2.18
N PRO A 41 1.60 13.86 -1.45
CA PRO A 41 1.43 12.91 -0.35
C PRO A 41 1.34 11.47 -0.86
N ALA A 42 2.49 10.91 -1.21
CA ALA A 42 2.65 9.56 -1.73
C ALA A 42 3.73 8.79 -0.97
N VAL A 43 3.57 7.49 -0.95
CA VAL A 43 4.47 6.55 -0.31
C VAL A 43 4.80 5.42 -1.27
N THR A 44 6.04 4.94 -1.18
CA THR A 44 6.43 3.68 -1.80
C THR A 44 6.31 2.57 -0.79
N VAL A 45 5.72 1.45 -1.19
CA VAL A 45 5.61 0.24 -0.38
C VAL A 45 6.38 -0.88 -1.08
N ASP A 46 7.37 -1.42 -0.40
CA ASP A 46 8.17 -2.56 -0.83
C ASP A 46 7.83 -3.77 0.07
N ALA A 47 7.29 -4.83 -0.53
CA ALA A 47 6.75 -6.01 0.13
C ALA A 47 7.18 -7.29 -0.59
N GLY A 48 8.42 -7.73 -0.35
CA GLY A 48 9.00 -8.87 -1.08
C GLY A 48 9.18 -8.54 -2.55
N ASP A 49 8.35 -9.13 -3.41
CA ASP A 49 8.34 -8.95 -4.87
C ASP A 49 7.37 -7.85 -5.34
N ILE A 50 6.55 -7.32 -4.43
CA ILE A 50 5.59 -6.26 -4.72
C ILE A 50 6.22 -4.90 -4.39
N HIS A 51 6.31 -4.03 -5.40
CA HIS A 51 6.88 -2.69 -5.26
C HIS A 51 5.91 -1.69 -5.86
N ILE A 52 5.23 -0.91 -5.02
CA ILE A 52 4.22 0.04 -5.47
C ILE A 52 4.56 1.48 -5.06
N LEU A 53 4.06 2.43 -5.85
CA LEU A 53 3.93 3.83 -5.48
C LEU A 53 2.44 4.14 -5.37
N THR A 54 2.00 4.59 -4.20
CA THR A 54 0.59 4.91 -3.94
C THR A 54 0.45 6.22 -3.16
N ASP A 55 -0.75 6.80 -3.14
CA ASP A 55 -1.05 7.96 -2.30
C ASP A 55 -1.32 7.55 -0.84
N CYS A 56 -0.97 8.41 0.10
CA CYS A 56 -1.12 8.07 1.52
C CYS A 56 -2.58 8.04 1.97
N ILE A 57 -3.47 8.79 1.32
CA ILE A 57 -4.87 8.93 1.71
C ILE A 57 -5.61 7.61 1.49
N SER A 58 -5.53 7.03 0.30
CA SER A 58 -6.15 5.74 -0.01
C SER A 58 -5.60 4.63 0.91
N LEU A 59 -4.29 4.65 1.21
CA LEU A 59 -3.67 3.67 2.11
C LEU A 59 -4.18 3.80 3.56
N GLU A 60 -4.30 5.02 4.07
CA GLU A 60 -4.83 5.29 5.41
C GLU A 60 -6.30 4.89 5.54
N GLN A 61 -7.12 5.19 4.52
CA GLN A 61 -8.54 4.81 4.49
C GLN A 61 -8.71 3.29 4.52
N TRP A 62 -7.95 2.57 3.69
CA TRP A 62 -7.95 1.11 3.71
C TRP A 62 -7.55 0.57 5.10
N TRP A 63 -6.50 1.12 5.72
CA TRP A 63 -6.07 0.67 7.04
C TRP A 63 -7.09 0.96 8.14
N ALA A 64 -7.81 2.09 8.05
CA ALA A 64 -8.91 2.40 8.94
C ALA A 64 -10.05 1.38 8.81
N LYS A 65 -10.43 1.00 7.58
CA LYS A 65 -11.43 -0.06 7.32
C LYS A 65 -11.00 -1.39 7.94
N LYS A 66 -9.76 -1.84 7.67
CA LYS A 66 -9.22 -3.11 8.21
C LYS A 66 -9.16 -3.16 9.74
N LYS A 67 -8.89 -2.03 10.41
CA LYS A 67 -8.86 -1.99 11.88
C LYS A 67 -10.25 -2.16 12.49
N THR A 68 -11.30 -1.67 11.84
CA THR A 68 -12.68 -1.85 12.28
C THR A 68 -13.13 -3.31 12.12
N GLU A 69 -12.74 -3.97 11.02
CA GLU A 69 -13.05 -5.40 10.79
C GLU A 69 -12.32 -6.35 11.74
N ARG A 70 -11.21 -5.90 12.35
CA ARG A 70 -10.43 -6.67 13.33
C ARG A 70 -10.90 -6.52 14.77
N ARG A 71 -11.89 -5.66 15.03
CA ARG A 71 -12.52 -5.46 16.34
C ARG A 71 -13.75 -6.34 16.48
#